data_AF-A0A8J3SQX5-F1
#
_entry.id   AF-A0A8J3SQX5-F1
#
_cell.length_a   1.000
_cell.length_b   1.000
_cell.length_c   1.000
_cell.angle_alpha   90.00
_cell.angle_beta   90.00
_cell.angle_gamma   90.00
#
_symmetry.space_group_name_H-M   'P 1'
#
loop_
_entity.id
_entity.type
_entity.pdbx_description
1 polymer ?
#
loop_
_entity_poly.entity_id
_entity_poly.type
_entity_poly.pdbx_seq_one_letter_code
_entity_poly.pdbx_strand_id
1 'polypeptide(L)'
;MLADVVEHLICPVCGDGLTLGERALRCPRGHAFDIARQGYVSLLTGSQAPGTADSPAMVAARDDFLGAGHFGPLADAVAEACRTAPRAEDGRPVIVDAGAGTGYYLARVLDRLPYATGIALDISKHAVRRAARAHARLGAVVADVWRPLPARDRSADVLLNVFAPRNGAEFARVLRPGGVLVVVTPTSRHLEPLVDRLGLLSVDESKERRVAESLGGHFAETGQEIHEFRMELGRAAVEAVVGMGPSAWHTDPEVMRERVGRLPESSEVIASFRMSTFTVRA
;
A
#
# COMPACT_ATOMS: atom_id res chain seq x y z
N MET A 1 1.40 -10.84 -12.72
CA MET A 1 2.14 -11.96 -12.11
C MET A 1 3.60 -11.56 -11.97
N LEU A 2 4.44 -12.34 -11.27
CA LEU A 2 5.89 -12.06 -11.20
C LEU A 2 6.55 -12.03 -12.60
N ALA A 3 6.08 -12.85 -13.53
CA ALA A 3 6.56 -12.86 -14.91
C ALA A 3 6.39 -11.52 -15.63
N ASP A 4 5.35 -10.76 -15.30
CA ASP A 4 5.04 -9.47 -15.95
C ASP A 4 5.84 -8.31 -15.37
N VAL A 5 6.56 -8.52 -14.26
CA VAL A 5 7.24 -7.42 -13.55
C VAL A 5 8.70 -7.70 -13.21
N VAL A 6 9.19 -8.92 -13.44
CA VAL A 6 10.56 -9.31 -13.07
C VAL A 6 11.62 -8.42 -13.71
N GLU A 7 11.36 -7.91 -14.91
CA GLU A 7 12.25 -6.98 -15.60
C GLU A 7 12.37 -5.62 -14.90
N HIS A 8 11.46 -5.27 -14.00
CA HIS A 8 11.53 -4.05 -13.19
C HIS A 8 12.13 -4.30 -11.80
N LEU A 9 12.49 -5.55 -11.46
CA LEU A 9 13.05 -5.89 -10.17
C LEU A 9 14.58 -5.97 -10.19
N ILE A 10 15.19 -5.63 -9.05
CA ILE A 10 16.63 -5.75 -8.81
C ILE A 10 16.93 -6.67 -7.63
N CYS A 11 18.11 -7.28 -7.66
CA CYS A 11 18.61 -8.11 -6.59
C CYS A 11 18.89 -7.24 -5.35
N PRO A 12 18.26 -7.53 -4.19
CA PRO A 12 18.47 -6.75 -2.97
C PRO A 12 19.88 -6.93 -2.35
N VAL A 13 20.71 -7.82 -2.90
CA VAL A 13 22.07 -8.08 -2.42
C VAL A 13 23.12 -7.36 -3.26
N CYS A 14 22.98 -7.34 -4.59
CA CYS A 14 24.00 -6.80 -5.50
C CYS A 14 23.50 -5.70 -6.45
N GLY A 15 22.21 -5.38 -6.47
CA GLY A 15 21.61 -4.36 -7.34
C GLY A 15 21.41 -4.79 -8.80
N ASP A 16 21.92 -5.96 -9.22
CA ASP A 16 21.75 -6.44 -10.60
C ASP A 16 20.30 -6.85 -10.88
N GLY A 17 19.90 -6.78 -12.15
CA GLY A 17 18.57 -7.21 -12.60
C GLY A 17 18.27 -8.68 -12.25
N LEU A 18 17.00 -8.95 -11.93
CA LEU A 18 16.51 -10.31 -11.71
C LEU A 18 15.93 -10.91 -13.00
N THR A 19 16.03 -12.22 -13.11
CA THR A 19 15.42 -13.04 -14.16
C THR A 19 14.55 -14.12 -13.54
N LEU A 20 13.47 -14.47 -14.21
CA LEU A 20 12.55 -15.51 -13.76
C LEU A 20 13.06 -16.88 -14.21
N GLY A 21 13.40 -17.75 -13.26
CA GLY A 21 13.55 -19.19 -13.49
C GLY A 21 12.26 -19.94 -13.14
N GLU A 22 12.29 -21.27 -13.17
CA GLU A 22 11.09 -22.10 -12.91
C GLU A 22 10.48 -21.90 -11.51
N ARG A 23 11.32 -21.74 -10.48
CA ARG A 23 10.89 -21.69 -9.07
C ARG A 23 11.54 -20.59 -8.25
N ALA A 24 12.36 -19.75 -8.87
CA ALA A 24 13.12 -18.71 -8.20
C ALA A 24 13.44 -17.56 -9.13
N LEU A 25 13.59 -16.36 -8.57
CA LEU A 25 14.23 -15.24 -9.23
C LEU A 25 15.73 -15.32 -9.04
N ARG A 26 16.53 -15.05 -10.09
CA ARG A 26 17.99 -15.13 -10.03
C ARG A 26 18.66 -13.91 -10.65
N CYS A 27 19.75 -13.46 -10.07
CA CYS A 27 20.63 -12.46 -10.67
C CYS A 27 21.88 -13.10 -11.31
N PRO A 28 22.61 -12.38 -12.18
CA PRO A 28 23.84 -12.89 -12.83
C PRO A 28 24.95 -13.32 -11.87
N ARG A 29 24.96 -12.79 -10.63
CA ARG A 29 25.93 -13.16 -9.59
C ARG A 29 25.55 -14.41 -8.79
N GLY A 30 24.45 -15.07 -9.15
CA GLY A 30 24.04 -16.35 -8.55
C GLY A 30 23.15 -16.24 -7.31
N HIS A 31 22.82 -15.04 -6.83
CA HIS A 31 21.80 -14.88 -5.78
C HIS A 31 20.44 -15.36 -6.29
N ALA A 32 19.73 -16.12 -5.47
CA ALA A 32 18.47 -16.75 -5.82
C ALA A 32 17.42 -16.53 -4.73
N PHE A 33 16.17 -16.29 -5.14
CA PHE A 33 15.05 -16.01 -4.25
C PHE A 33 13.87 -16.89 -4.65
N ASP A 34 13.49 -17.82 -3.77
CA ASP A 34 12.44 -18.79 -4.06
C ASP A 34 11.07 -18.12 -4.21
N ILE A 35 10.34 -18.55 -5.24
CA ILE A 35 8.95 -18.16 -5.46
C ILE A 35 8.08 -19.06 -4.61
N ALA A 36 7.34 -18.46 -3.69
CA ALA A 36 6.38 -19.18 -2.85
C ALA A 36 5.28 -19.78 -3.71
N ARG A 37 4.71 -20.91 -3.28
CA ARG A 37 3.58 -21.58 -3.96
C ARG A 37 2.39 -20.65 -4.23
N GLN A 38 2.25 -19.59 -3.44
CA GLN A 38 1.17 -18.61 -3.57
C GLN A 38 1.45 -17.53 -4.63
N GLY A 39 2.62 -17.53 -5.27
CA GLY A 39 2.96 -16.66 -6.40
C GLY A 39 3.73 -15.38 -6.05
N TYR A 40 4.23 -15.26 -4.81
CA TYR A 40 5.05 -14.12 -4.38
C TYR A 40 6.51 -14.52 -4.16
N VAL A 41 7.41 -13.53 -4.13
CA VAL A 41 8.83 -13.71 -3.80
C VAL A 41 9.18 -12.85 -2.59
N SER A 42 10.10 -13.32 -1.74
CA SER A 42 10.67 -12.50 -0.67
C SER A 42 12.02 -11.95 -1.11
N LEU A 43 12.15 -10.62 -1.16
CA LEU A 43 13.40 -9.91 -1.45
C LEU A 43 13.92 -9.15 -0.21
N LEU A 44 13.46 -9.53 0.99
CA LEU A 44 14.05 -9.11 2.25
C LEU A 44 15.42 -9.76 2.46
N THR A 45 16.42 -8.96 2.81
CA THR A 45 17.75 -9.43 3.21
C THR A 45 17.89 -9.36 4.73
N GLY A 46 18.37 -10.44 5.37
CA GLY A 46 18.53 -10.50 6.83
C GLY A 46 17.23 -10.70 7.62
N SER A 47 17.32 -10.59 8.95
CA SER A 47 16.20 -10.82 9.86
C SER A 47 15.24 -9.64 9.92
N GLN A 48 13.94 -9.92 9.87
CA GLN A 48 12.90 -8.94 10.12
C GLN A 48 12.80 -8.65 11.63
N ALA A 49 12.78 -7.37 12.01
CA ALA A 49 12.55 -7.01 13.40
C ALA A 49 11.12 -7.42 13.82
N PRO A 50 10.92 -8.01 15.01
CA PRO A 50 9.59 -8.36 15.51
C PRO A 50 8.66 -7.13 15.53
N GLY A 51 7.36 -7.34 15.26
CA GLY A 51 6.34 -6.28 15.36
C GLY A 51 6.30 -5.26 14.21
N THR A 52 7.06 -5.48 13.14
CA THR A 52 7.11 -4.57 11.97
C THR A 52 6.09 -4.87 10.87
N ALA A 53 5.44 -6.04 10.92
CA ALA A 53 4.47 -6.48 9.92
C ALA A 53 3.11 -6.83 10.52
N ASP A 54 2.06 -6.58 9.74
CA ASP A 54 0.69 -6.96 10.06
C ASP A 54 0.55 -8.46 10.34
N SER A 55 -0.12 -8.78 11.45
CA SER A 55 -0.44 -10.16 11.82
C SER A 55 -1.48 -10.78 10.88
N PRO A 56 -1.60 -12.12 10.81
CA PRO A 56 -2.62 -12.78 10.00
C PRO A 56 -4.05 -12.27 10.26
N ALA A 57 -4.36 -11.96 11.53
CA ALA A 57 -5.67 -11.45 11.94
C ALA A 57 -5.91 -10.03 11.44
N MET A 58 -4.91 -9.13 11.54
CA MET A 58 -5.01 -7.78 11.00
C MET A 58 -5.20 -7.77 9.48
N VAL A 59 -4.46 -8.64 8.77
CA VAL A 59 -4.61 -8.78 7.32
C VAL A 59 -5.98 -9.37 6.97
N ALA A 60 -6.54 -10.29 7.78
CA ALA A 60 -7.90 -10.79 7.59
C ALA A 60 -8.96 -9.70 7.79
N ALA A 61 -8.88 -8.94 8.88
CA ALA A 61 -9.75 -7.79 9.13
C ALA A 61 -9.71 -6.76 7.98
N ARG A 62 -8.51 -6.50 7.43
CA ARG A 62 -8.33 -5.64 6.25
C ARG A 62 -9.05 -6.19 5.02
N ASP A 63 -8.89 -7.49 4.77
CA ASP A 63 -9.49 -8.20 3.64
C ASP A 63 -11.03 -8.17 3.73
N ASP A 64 -11.59 -8.43 4.91
CA ASP A 64 -13.03 -8.42 5.16
C ASP A 64 -13.62 -7.01 4.95
N PHE A 65 -12.98 -5.98 5.53
CA PHE A 65 -13.46 -4.61 5.44
C PHE A 65 -13.37 -4.03 4.02
N LEU A 66 -12.22 -4.23 3.34
CA LEU A 66 -12.03 -3.75 1.98
C LEU A 66 -12.86 -4.57 0.98
N GLY A 67 -12.96 -5.89 1.18
CA GLY A 67 -13.75 -6.80 0.35
C GLY A 67 -15.26 -6.54 0.44
N ALA A 68 -15.75 -6.01 1.56
CA ALA A 68 -17.13 -5.52 1.69
C ALA A 68 -17.38 -4.19 0.94
N GLY A 69 -16.35 -3.58 0.34
CA GLY A 69 -16.47 -2.39 -0.50
C GLY A 69 -16.62 -1.07 0.27
N HIS A 70 -16.42 -1.07 1.58
CA HIS A 70 -16.56 0.14 2.40
C HIS A 70 -15.64 1.27 1.94
N PHE A 71 -14.40 0.96 1.51
CA PHE A 71 -13.47 1.93 0.91
C PHE A 71 -13.48 1.91 -0.64
N GLY A 72 -14.56 1.44 -1.25
CA GLY A 72 -14.77 1.49 -2.71
C GLY A 72 -14.59 2.89 -3.30
N PRO A 73 -15.23 3.94 -2.75
CA PRO A 73 -15.09 5.31 -3.25
C PRO A 73 -13.65 5.82 -3.23
N LEU A 74 -12.89 5.51 -2.16
CA LEU A 74 -11.46 5.86 -2.10
C LEU A 74 -10.66 5.10 -3.16
N ALA A 75 -10.91 3.80 -3.34
CA ALA A 75 -10.20 3.01 -4.34
C ALA A 75 -10.44 3.52 -5.77
N ASP A 76 -11.67 3.97 -6.05
CA ASP A 76 -12.01 4.62 -7.31
C ASP A 76 -11.27 5.96 -7.49
N ALA A 77 -11.17 6.78 -6.44
CA ALA A 77 -10.42 8.03 -6.48
C ALA A 77 -8.91 7.82 -6.70
N VAL A 78 -8.30 6.82 -6.05
CA VAL A 78 -6.89 6.45 -6.27
C VAL A 78 -6.67 5.97 -7.70
N ALA A 79 -7.58 5.15 -8.23
CA ALA A 79 -7.52 4.67 -9.61
C ALA A 79 -7.69 5.80 -10.63
N GLU A 80 -8.54 6.79 -10.33
CA GLU A 80 -8.68 8.01 -11.12
C GLU A 80 -7.36 8.78 -11.19
N ALA A 81 -6.75 9.08 -10.04
CA ALA A 81 -5.50 9.83 -9.95
C ALA A 81 -4.36 9.15 -10.74
N CYS A 82 -4.28 7.81 -10.69
CA CYS A 82 -3.32 7.06 -11.49
C CYS A 82 -3.63 7.12 -12.98
N ARG A 83 -4.92 7.13 -13.35
CA ARG A 83 -5.34 7.17 -14.74
C ARG A 83 -5.04 8.53 -15.38
N THR A 84 -5.11 9.62 -14.63
CA THR A 84 -4.82 10.98 -15.12
C THR A 84 -3.35 11.38 -14.99
N ALA A 85 -2.55 10.62 -14.24
CA ALA A 85 -1.12 10.86 -14.10
C ALA A 85 -0.39 10.81 -15.47
N PRO A 86 0.58 11.71 -15.71
CA PRO A 86 1.46 11.64 -16.87
C PRO A 86 2.15 10.28 -16.97
N ARG A 87 2.19 9.72 -18.17
CA ARG A 87 2.81 8.42 -18.44
C ARG A 87 3.65 8.42 -19.70
N ALA A 88 4.55 7.43 -19.83
CA ALA A 88 5.32 7.27 -21.06
C ALA A 88 4.40 6.84 -22.18
N GLU A 89 4.81 7.20 -23.38
CA GLU A 89 4.07 6.92 -24.61
C GLU A 89 4.21 5.45 -25.05
N ASP A 90 4.99 4.63 -24.33
CA ASP A 90 5.22 3.21 -24.65
C ASP A 90 4.00 2.30 -24.44
N GLY A 91 2.93 2.83 -23.83
CA GLY A 91 1.64 2.18 -23.69
C GLY A 91 1.57 1.05 -22.66
N ARG A 92 2.60 0.88 -21.81
CA ARG A 92 2.66 -0.18 -20.78
C ARG A 92 3.10 0.38 -19.42
N PRO A 93 2.22 1.14 -18.73
CA PRO A 93 2.61 1.83 -17.51
C PRO A 93 2.88 0.84 -16.36
N VAL A 94 3.92 1.12 -15.59
CA VAL A 94 4.32 0.37 -14.40
C VAL A 94 3.87 1.11 -13.15
N ILE A 95 3.06 0.44 -12.34
CA ILE A 95 2.55 1.00 -11.08
C ILE A 95 3.19 0.25 -9.91
N VAL A 96 3.93 0.95 -9.06
CA VAL A 96 4.50 0.38 -7.83
C VAL A 96 3.64 0.79 -6.65
N ASP A 97 3.23 -0.15 -5.80
CA ASP A 97 2.52 0.14 -4.55
C ASP A 97 3.43 -0.18 -3.36
N ALA A 98 3.90 0.87 -2.68
CA ALA A 98 4.79 0.78 -1.53
C ALA A 98 3.98 0.74 -0.23
N GLY A 99 3.84 -0.47 0.32
CA GLY A 99 2.92 -0.80 1.40
C GLY A 99 1.57 -1.29 0.90
N ALA A 100 1.59 -2.15 -0.13
CA ALA A 100 0.41 -2.57 -0.88
C ALA A 100 -0.63 -3.34 -0.06
N GLY A 101 -0.27 -3.84 1.12
CA GLY A 101 -1.14 -4.68 1.93
C GLY A 101 -1.65 -5.89 1.15
N THR A 102 -2.97 -6.01 1.04
CA THR A 102 -3.62 -7.10 0.30
C THR A 102 -3.66 -6.88 -1.22
N GLY A 103 -3.08 -5.78 -1.72
CA GLY A 103 -3.10 -5.41 -3.13
C GLY A 103 -4.41 -4.78 -3.61
N TYR A 104 -5.33 -4.43 -2.69
CA TYR A 104 -6.67 -3.93 -2.99
C TYR A 104 -6.66 -2.66 -3.88
N TYR A 105 -5.89 -1.63 -3.49
CA TYR A 105 -5.82 -0.38 -4.25
C TYR A 105 -5.14 -0.57 -5.60
N LEU A 106 -4.00 -1.26 -5.61
CA LEU A 106 -3.28 -1.56 -6.85
C LEU A 106 -4.14 -2.38 -7.82
N ALA A 107 -4.90 -3.37 -7.36
CA ALA A 107 -5.82 -4.13 -8.21
C ALA A 107 -6.87 -3.22 -8.87
N ARG A 108 -7.49 -2.32 -8.08
CA ARG A 108 -8.46 -1.36 -8.61
C ARG A 108 -7.85 -0.41 -9.64
N VAL A 109 -6.61 0.02 -9.43
CA VAL A 109 -5.86 0.84 -10.39
C VAL A 109 -5.64 0.06 -11.69
N LEU A 110 -5.20 -1.19 -11.61
CA LEU A 110 -4.99 -2.03 -12.78
C LEU A 110 -6.28 -2.27 -13.56
N ASP A 111 -7.43 -2.44 -12.90
CA ASP A 111 -8.73 -2.57 -13.59
C ASP A 111 -9.08 -1.32 -14.42
N ARG A 112 -8.67 -0.13 -13.96
CA ARG A 112 -8.95 1.15 -14.64
C ARG A 112 -7.87 1.57 -15.65
N LEU A 113 -6.69 0.95 -15.60
CA LEU A 113 -5.60 1.18 -16.55
C LEU A 113 -5.30 -0.11 -17.33
N PRO A 114 -5.91 -0.28 -18.52
CA PRO A 114 -5.55 -1.36 -19.43
C PRO A 114 -4.04 -1.36 -19.71
N TYR A 115 -3.46 -2.55 -19.90
CA TYR A 115 -2.03 -2.77 -20.20
C TYR A 115 -1.04 -2.41 -19.09
N ALA A 116 -1.48 -1.77 -18.00
CA ALA A 116 -0.63 -1.53 -16.84
C ALA A 116 -0.21 -2.83 -16.16
N THR A 117 1.00 -2.87 -15.63
CA THR A 117 1.50 -3.92 -14.72
C THR A 117 1.77 -3.34 -13.34
N GLY A 118 1.51 -4.13 -12.30
CA GLY A 118 1.60 -3.69 -10.91
C GLY A 118 2.68 -4.41 -10.11
N ILE A 119 3.45 -3.70 -9.30
CA ILE A 119 4.38 -4.28 -8.33
C ILE A 119 3.86 -3.97 -6.93
N ALA A 120 3.41 -4.98 -6.21
CA ALA A 120 2.99 -4.85 -4.82
C ALA A 120 4.18 -5.11 -3.89
N LEU A 121 4.61 -4.10 -3.15
CA LEU A 121 5.66 -4.19 -2.13
C LEU A 121 5.02 -4.11 -0.75
N ASP A 122 5.25 -5.10 0.10
CA ASP A 122 4.81 -5.03 1.51
C ASP A 122 5.73 -5.88 2.39
N ILE A 123 5.90 -5.49 3.66
CA ILE A 123 6.76 -6.22 4.61
C ILE A 123 6.05 -7.46 5.18
N SER A 124 4.71 -7.49 5.17
CA SER A 124 3.92 -8.62 5.66
C SER A 124 3.79 -9.70 4.60
N LYS A 125 4.46 -10.83 4.81
CA LYS A 125 4.24 -12.05 4.01
C LYS A 125 2.77 -12.49 3.93
N HIS A 126 1.98 -12.17 4.96
CA HIS A 126 0.55 -12.49 5.00
C HIS A 126 -0.26 -11.60 4.06
N ALA A 127 0.11 -10.32 3.97
CA ALA A 127 -0.50 -9.36 3.06
C ALA A 127 -0.08 -9.63 1.61
N VAL A 128 1.24 -9.79 1.35
CA VAL A 128 1.79 -10.13 0.03
C VAL A 128 1.20 -11.44 -0.51
N ARG A 129 0.96 -12.43 0.35
CA ARG A 129 0.28 -13.68 -0.04
C ARG A 129 -1.12 -13.44 -0.63
N ARG A 130 -1.86 -12.47 -0.10
CA ARG A 130 -3.17 -12.05 -0.66
C ARG A 130 -2.97 -11.21 -1.92
N ALA A 131 -2.05 -10.23 -1.88
CA ALA A 131 -1.73 -9.38 -3.03
C ALA A 131 -1.36 -10.16 -4.29
N ALA A 132 -0.61 -11.25 -4.15
CA ALA A 132 -0.24 -12.15 -5.25
C ALA A 132 -1.43 -12.70 -6.05
N ARG A 133 -2.63 -12.67 -5.48
CA ARG A 133 -3.88 -13.16 -6.07
C ARG A 133 -4.88 -12.04 -6.36
N ALA A 134 -4.55 -10.80 -6.01
CA ALA A 134 -5.47 -9.68 -6.14
C ALA A 134 -5.73 -9.31 -7.61
N HIS A 135 -4.74 -9.49 -8.49
CA HIS A 135 -4.89 -9.18 -9.90
C HIS A 135 -3.87 -9.92 -10.80
N ALA A 136 -4.28 -10.36 -11.99
CA ALA A 136 -3.45 -11.17 -12.88
C ALA A 136 -2.20 -10.42 -13.42
N ARG A 137 -2.27 -9.09 -13.54
CA ARG A 137 -1.16 -8.23 -14.00
C ARG A 137 -0.26 -7.70 -12.87
N LEU A 138 -0.36 -8.26 -11.66
CA LEU A 138 0.40 -7.82 -10.49
C LEU A 138 1.46 -8.86 -10.08
N GLY A 139 2.69 -8.43 -9.77
CA GLY A 139 3.70 -9.24 -9.09
C GLY A 139 3.88 -8.78 -7.64
N ALA A 140 3.86 -9.73 -6.70
CA ALA A 140 3.87 -9.43 -5.27
C ALA A 140 5.23 -9.80 -4.66
N VAL A 141 5.80 -8.86 -3.91
CA VAL A 141 7.16 -8.93 -3.39
C VAL A 141 7.15 -8.56 -1.91
N VAL A 142 7.72 -9.43 -1.07
CA VAL A 142 8.00 -9.07 0.32
C VAL A 142 9.24 -8.17 0.35
N ALA A 143 9.05 -6.93 0.80
CA ALA A 143 10.10 -5.91 0.87
C ALA A 143 9.83 -4.93 2.03
N ASP A 144 10.88 -4.32 2.55
CA ASP A 144 10.81 -3.31 3.61
C ASP A 144 10.97 -1.93 2.97
N VAL A 145 9.94 -1.09 3.07
CA VAL A 145 9.90 0.25 2.46
C VAL A 145 11.01 1.16 3.01
N TRP A 146 11.50 0.91 4.23
CA TRP A 146 12.61 1.66 4.82
C TRP A 146 13.99 1.28 4.26
N ARG A 147 14.08 0.18 3.52
CA ARG A 147 15.30 -0.27 2.87
C ARG A 147 15.29 0.11 1.38
N PRO A 148 16.43 -0.06 0.69
CA PRO A 148 16.43 0.05 -0.75
C PRO A 148 15.37 -0.85 -1.38
N LEU A 149 14.45 -0.24 -2.13
CA LEU A 149 13.34 -0.94 -2.78
C LEU A 149 13.90 -1.86 -3.86
N PRO A 150 13.43 -3.11 -3.98
CA PRO A 150 13.89 -4.05 -4.99
C PRO A 150 13.30 -3.76 -6.38
N ALA A 151 13.13 -2.48 -6.73
CA ALA A 151 12.69 -1.99 -8.02
C ALA A 151 13.84 -1.23 -8.70
N ARG A 152 13.92 -1.33 -10.03
CA ARG A 152 14.92 -0.63 -10.86
C ARG A 152 14.74 0.89 -10.77
N ASP A 153 15.84 1.60 -10.93
CA ASP A 153 15.84 3.05 -11.08
C ASP A 153 14.95 3.44 -12.26
N ARG A 154 14.18 4.52 -12.10
CA ARG A 154 13.39 5.15 -13.16
C ARG A 154 12.51 4.15 -13.95
N SER A 155 11.92 3.20 -13.24
CA SER A 155 11.13 2.10 -13.83
C SER A 155 9.63 2.22 -13.61
N ALA A 156 9.18 3.10 -12.70
CA ALA A 156 7.77 3.28 -12.39
C ALA A 156 7.21 4.58 -12.99
N ASP A 157 6.02 4.48 -13.57
CA ASP A 157 5.17 5.60 -13.99
C ASP A 157 4.52 6.28 -12.79
N VAL A 158 3.97 5.44 -11.91
CA VAL A 158 3.23 5.85 -10.72
C VAL A 158 3.70 5.03 -9.53
N LEU A 159 3.92 5.71 -8.42
CA LEU A 159 4.15 5.09 -7.12
C LEU A 159 2.98 5.41 -6.20
N LEU A 160 2.32 4.38 -5.69
CA LEU A 160 1.25 4.47 -4.71
C LEU A 160 1.82 4.32 -3.31
N ASN A 161 1.31 5.12 -2.38
CA ASN A 161 1.59 4.99 -0.96
C ASN A 161 0.31 5.27 -0.17
N VAL A 162 -0.45 4.22 0.11
CA VAL A 162 -1.75 4.32 0.79
C VAL A 162 -1.61 3.83 2.23
N PHE A 163 -1.67 4.76 3.20
CA PHE A 163 -1.55 4.47 4.64
C PHE A 163 -0.23 3.82 5.09
N ALA A 164 0.79 3.84 4.23
CA ALA A 164 2.06 3.19 4.47
C ALA A 164 3.19 4.17 4.83
N PRO A 165 4.32 3.69 5.38
CA PRO A 165 5.53 4.48 5.55
C PRO A 165 6.10 5.00 4.23
N ARG A 166 6.94 6.03 4.27
CA ARG A 166 7.49 6.72 3.09
C ARG A 166 9.00 6.76 3.13
N ASN A 167 9.62 6.46 1.99
CA ASN A 167 11.05 6.59 1.79
C ASN A 167 11.30 7.49 0.58
N GLY A 168 11.39 8.80 0.81
CA GLY A 168 11.45 9.80 -0.25
C GLY A 168 12.59 9.58 -1.25
N ALA A 169 13.79 9.23 -0.77
CA ALA A 169 14.93 8.97 -1.64
C ALA A 169 14.69 7.79 -2.58
N GLU A 170 14.17 6.68 -2.05
CA GLU A 170 13.89 5.49 -2.86
C GLU A 170 12.70 5.66 -3.79
N PHE A 171 11.67 6.38 -3.36
CA PHE A 171 10.51 6.69 -4.20
C PHE A 171 10.94 7.54 -5.40
N ALA A 172 11.81 8.53 -5.18
CA ALA A 172 12.38 9.35 -6.25
C ALA A 172 13.32 8.55 -7.16
N ARG A 173 14.10 7.61 -6.62
CA ARG A 173 14.97 6.72 -7.41
C ARG A 173 14.15 5.83 -8.36
N VAL A 174 13.06 5.25 -7.87
CA VAL A 174 12.23 4.28 -8.62
C VAL A 174 11.35 4.97 -9.67
N LEU A 175 10.83 6.16 -9.39
CA LEU A 175 10.03 6.92 -10.35
C LEU A 175 10.89 7.40 -11.51
N ARG A 176 10.37 7.25 -12.73
CA ARG A 176 11.03 7.82 -13.90
C ARG A 176 10.84 9.34 -13.98
N PRO A 177 11.59 10.05 -14.84
CA PRO A 177 11.31 11.46 -15.12
C PRO A 177 9.84 11.68 -15.53
N GLY A 178 9.17 12.62 -14.86
CA GLY A 178 7.73 12.88 -15.06
C GLY A 178 6.77 11.89 -14.40
N GLY A 179 7.29 10.88 -13.69
CA GLY A 179 6.47 9.96 -12.90
C GLY A 179 5.83 10.64 -11.69
N VAL A 180 4.73 10.06 -11.20
CA VAL A 180 3.91 10.65 -10.13
C VAL A 180 3.90 9.76 -8.89
N LEU A 181 4.07 10.38 -7.73
CA LEU A 181 3.80 9.77 -6.43
C LEU A 181 2.38 10.15 -5.98
N VAL A 182 1.54 9.17 -5.68
CA VAL A 182 0.20 9.35 -5.10
C VAL A 182 0.24 8.87 -3.64
N VAL A 183 0.04 9.80 -2.70
CA VAL A 183 0.02 9.52 -1.26
C VAL A 183 -1.38 9.69 -0.71
N VAL A 184 -1.85 8.71 0.07
CA VAL A 184 -3.13 8.79 0.78
C VAL A 184 -2.92 8.66 2.28
N THR A 185 -3.46 9.62 3.03
CA THR A 185 -3.45 9.64 4.49
C THR A 185 -4.84 9.93 5.04
N PRO A 186 -5.25 9.35 6.18
CA PRO A 186 -6.49 9.75 6.82
C PRO A 186 -6.38 11.19 7.33
N THR A 187 -7.50 11.90 7.43
CA THR A 187 -7.55 13.20 8.12
C THR A 187 -8.01 13.03 9.57
N SER A 188 -8.00 14.11 10.36
CA SER A 188 -8.54 14.13 11.73
C SER A 188 -10.02 13.75 11.82
N ARG A 189 -10.80 13.96 10.74
CA ARG A 189 -12.23 13.61 10.65
C ARG A 189 -12.48 12.13 10.34
N HIS A 190 -11.43 11.37 10.03
CA HIS A 190 -11.56 9.97 9.63
C HIS A 190 -12.05 9.11 10.80
N LEU A 191 -13.25 8.55 10.69
CA LEU A 191 -13.89 7.70 11.70
C LEU A 191 -14.04 8.39 13.07
N GLU A 192 -14.06 9.72 13.11
CA GLU A 192 -14.09 10.53 14.35
C GLU A 192 -15.11 10.01 15.39
N PRO A 193 -16.37 9.68 15.05
CA PRO A 193 -17.32 9.14 16.04
C PRO A 193 -16.89 7.81 16.68
N LEU A 194 -16.13 6.97 15.97
CA LEU A 194 -15.60 5.72 16.50
C LEU A 194 -14.32 5.92 17.30
N VAL A 195 -13.46 6.88 16.89
CA VAL A 195 -12.23 7.21 17.60
C VAL A 195 -12.56 7.60 19.04
N ASP A 196 -13.53 8.48 19.23
CA ASP A 196 -13.94 8.94 20.55
C ASP A 196 -14.59 7.82 21.38
N ARG A 197 -15.52 7.08 20.79
CA ARG A 197 -16.30 6.04 21.50
C ARG A 197 -15.48 4.81 21.87
N LEU A 198 -14.50 4.45 21.04
CA LEU A 198 -13.69 3.24 21.24
C LEU A 198 -12.31 3.55 21.83
N GLY A 199 -11.95 4.83 21.99
CA GLY A 199 -10.64 5.26 22.49
C GLY A 199 -9.51 4.86 21.54
N LEU A 200 -9.72 5.06 20.23
CA LEU A 200 -8.74 4.69 19.21
C LEU A 200 -7.62 5.74 19.13
N LEU A 201 -6.57 5.41 18.39
CA LEU A 201 -5.50 6.36 18.12
C LEU A 201 -6.03 7.45 17.19
N SER A 202 -5.99 8.70 17.64
CA SER A 202 -6.36 9.84 16.81
C SER A 202 -5.36 10.08 15.70
N VAL A 203 -5.84 10.67 14.60
CA VAL A 203 -4.98 11.14 13.52
C VAL A 203 -4.49 12.53 13.89
N ASP A 204 -3.28 12.58 14.44
CA ASP A 204 -2.59 13.83 14.79
C ASP A 204 -2.29 14.66 13.52
N GLU A 205 -2.62 15.95 13.53
CA GLU A 205 -2.32 16.94 12.48
C GLU A 205 -0.81 17.01 12.16
N SER A 206 0.05 16.68 13.12
CA SER A 206 1.51 16.55 12.92
C SER A 206 1.90 15.45 11.93
N LYS A 207 0.98 14.52 11.60
CA LYS A 207 1.19 13.52 10.53
C LYS A 207 1.33 14.18 9.16
N GLU A 208 0.67 15.30 8.92
CA GLU A 208 0.74 16.04 7.66
C GLU A 208 2.15 16.63 7.48
N ARG A 209 2.67 17.27 8.52
CA ARG A 209 4.04 17.78 8.53
C ARG A 209 5.06 16.65 8.32
N ARG A 210 4.82 15.48 8.91
CA ARG A 210 5.65 14.28 8.70
C ARG A 210 5.62 13.75 7.27
N VAL A 211 4.53 13.91 6.51
CA VAL A 211 4.52 13.56 5.08
C VAL A 211 5.50 14.46 4.33
N ALA A 212 5.35 15.77 4.48
CA ALA A 212 6.22 16.76 3.84
C ALA A 212 7.70 16.59 4.26
N GLU A 213 7.97 16.29 5.53
CA GLU A 213 9.32 15.99 6.03
C GLU A 213 9.88 14.69 5.42
N SER A 214 9.08 13.61 5.35
CA SER A 214 9.51 12.30 4.82
C SER A 214 9.78 12.29 3.31
N LEU A 215 9.16 13.21 2.57
CA LEU A 215 9.37 13.41 1.13
C LEU A 215 10.28 14.62 0.84
N GLY A 216 10.68 15.35 1.88
CA GLY A 216 11.35 16.63 1.81
C GLY A 216 12.68 16.54 1.04
N GLY A 217 12.89 17.51 0.16
CA GLY A 217 14.08 17.59 -0.70
C GLY A 217 13.99 16.78 -2.00
N HIS A 218 13.13 15.76 -2.07
CA HIS A 218 13.01 14.90 -3.26
C HIS A 218 11.79 15.20 -4.12
N PHE A 219 10.70 15.70 -3.52
CA PHE A 219 9.42 15.86 -4.21
C PHE A 219 8.86 17.29 -4.14
N ALA A 220 8.15 17.68 -5.19
CA ALA A 220 7.29 18.86 -5.23
C ALA A 220 5.84 18.41 -5.28
N GLU A 221 5.00 18.96 -4.41
CA GLU A 221 3.55 18.69 -4.44
C GLU A 221 2.93 19.39 -5.67
N THR A 222 2.14 18.63 -6.42
CA THR A 222 1.46 19.10 -7.64
C THR A 222 -0.05 19.20 -7.48
N GLY A 223 -0.60 18.57 -6.45
CA GLY A 223 -2.02 18.61 -6.16
C GLY A 223 -2.37 17.96 -4.83
N GLN A 224 -3.50 18.38 -4.27
CA GLN A 224 -4.03 17.85 -3.03
C GLN A 224 -5.55 17.92 -3.06
N GLU A 225 -6.21 16.81 -2.71
CA GLU A 225 -7.66 16.71 -2.63
C GLU A 225 -8.09 16.01 -1.33
N ILE A 226 -9.27 16.39 -0.83
CA ILE A 226 -9.92 15.72 0.30
C ILE A 226 -11.06 14.85 -0.25
N HIS A 227 -11.03 13.56 0.07
CA HIS A 227 -12.08 12.61 -0.25
C HIS A 227 -12.82 12.22 1.02
N GLU A 228 -14.08 12.66 1.11
CA GLU A 228 -14.98 12.35 2.20
C GLU A 228 -16.23 11.63 1.70
N PHE A 229 -16.62 10.56 2.39
CA PHE A 229 -17.88 9.88 2.15
C PHE A 229 -18.43 9.27 3.44
N ARG A 230 -19.75 9.19 3.53
CA ARG A 230 -20.44 8.56 4.66
C ARG A 230 -20.47 7.05 4.47
N MET A 231 -20.38 6.32 5.58
CA MET A 231 -20.59 4.89 5.65
C MET A 231 -21.52 4.57 6.81
N GLU A 232 -22.41 3.60 6.60
CA GLU A 232 -23.11 2.92 7.68
C GLU A 232 -22.37 1.62 7.97
N LEU A 233 -21.84 1.49 9.18
CA LEU A 233 -21.07 0.32 9.59
C LEU A 233 -21.82 -0.46 10.66
N GLY A 234 -22.10 -1.72 10.36
CA GLY A 234 -22.49 -2.69 11.38
C GLY A 234 -21.32 -3.03 12.30
N ARG A 235 -21.61 -3.60 13.47
CA ARG A 235 -20.59 -3.96 14.48
C ARG A 235 -19.42 -4.77 13.92
N ALA A 236 -19.68 -5.75 13.06
CA ALA A 236 -18.61 -6.54 12.42
C ALA A 236 -17.68 -5.70 11.53
N ALA A 237 -18.24 -4.74 10.78
CA ALA A 237 -17.44 -3.82 9.97
C ALA A 237 -16.64 -2.84 10.85
N VAL A 238 -17.20 -2.44 12.00
CA VAL A 238 -16.47 -1.66 13.01
C VAL A 238 -15.30 -2.45 13.60
N GLU A 239 -15.49 -3.72 13.95
CA GLU A 239 -14.40 -4.59 14.40
C GLU A 239 -13.31 -4.72 13.32
N ALA A 240 -13.71 -4.90 12.06
CA ALA A 240 -12.78 -5.05 10.95
C ALA A 240 -11.97 -3.77 10.67
N VAL A 241 -12.61 -2.60 10.63
CA VAL A 241 -11.92 -1.32 10.38
C VAL A 241 -10.94 -0.96 11.50
N VAL A 242 -11.28 -1.29 12.75
CA VAL A 242 -10.38 -1.10 13.91
C VAL A 242 -9.25 -2.11 13.87
N GLY A 243 -9.56 -3.38 13.58
CA GLY A 243 -8.62 -4.50 13.56
C GLY A 243 -7.59 -4.42 12.44
N MET A 244 -7.88 -3.70 11.34
CA MET A 244 -6.91 -3.49 10.25
C MET A 244 -5.97 -2.28 10.46
N GLY A 245 -6.28 -1.43 11.43
CA GLY A 245 -5.59 -0.17 11.71
C GLY A 245 -4.57 -0.27 12.86
N PRO A 246 -3.81 0.81 13.13
CA PRO A 246 -2.75 0.82 14.13
C PRO A 246 -3.24 0.61 15.57
N SER A 247 -4.53 0.85 15.85
CA SER A 247 -5.13 0.59 17.16
C SER A 247 -5.13 -0.89 17.54
N ALA A 248 -5.09 -1.82 16.57
CA ALA A 248 -5.00 -3.26 16.84
C ALA A 248 -3.71 -3.65 17.58
N TRP A 249 -2.64 -2.86 17.46
CA TRP A 249 -1.39 -3.09 18.20
C TRP A 249 -1.44 -2.61 19.65
N HIS A 250 -2.40 -1.76 20.00
CA HIS A 250 -2.42 -1.00 21.25
C HIS A 250 -3.64 -1.32 22.12
N THR A 251 -4.51 -2.22 21.70
CA THR A 251 -5.72 -2.57 22.45
C THR A 251 -5.93 -4.06 22.50
N ASP A 252 -6.30 -4.55 23.67
CA ASP A 252 -6.68 -5.96 23.87
C ASP A 252 -7.91 -6.30 22.98
N PRO A 253 -7.85 -7.37 22.17
CA PRO A 253 -8.96 -7.76 21.29
C PRO A 253 -10.27 -8.08 21.99
N GLU A 254 -10.25 -8.55 23.24
CA GLU A 254 -11.46 -8.81 24.03
C GLU A 254 -12.08 -7.51 24.53
N VAL A 255 -11.26 -6.59 25.03
CA VAL A 255 -11.71 -5.25 25.42
C VAL A 255 -12.31 -4.50 24.23
N MET A 256 -11.71 -4.61 23.04
CA MET A 256 -12.23 -3.98 21.84
C MET A 256 -13.60 -4.55 21.45
N ARG A 257 -13.75 -5.89 21.45
CA ARG A 257 -15.03 -6.55 21.17
C ARG A 257 -16.13 -6.11 22.15
N GLU A 258 -15.81 -5.99 23.43
CA GLU A 258 -16.78 -5.50 24.42
C GLU A 258 -17.22 -4.05 24.12
N ARG A 259 -16.26 -3.16 23.80
CA ARG A 259 -16.58 -1.77 23.44
C ARG A 259 -17.44 -1.69 22.18
N VAL A 260 -17.14 -2.48 21.15
CA VAL A 260 -17.96 -2.54 19.93
C VAL A 260 -19.37 -3.09 20.25
N GLY A 261 -19.48 -4.07 21.15
CA GLY A 261 -20.77 -4.61 21.59
C GLY A 261 -21.71 -3.58 22.21
N ARG A 262 -21.17 -2.48 22.75
CA ARG A 262 -21.94 -1.36 23.31
C ARG A 262 -22.37 -0.32 22.27
N LEU A 263 -21.88 -0.41 21.04
CA LEU A 263 -22.32 0.47 19.94
C LEU A 263 -23.74 0.08 19.47
N PRO A 264 -24.48 1.00 18.81
CA PRO A 264 -25.69 0.65 18.09
C PRO A 264 -25.45 -0.45 17.05
N GLU A 265 -26.51 -1.07 16.55
CA GLU A 265 -26.40 -2.13 15.50
C GLU A 265 -25.74 -1.60 14.22
N SER A 266 -26.02 -0.34 13.87
CA SER A 266 -25.39 0.40 12.78
C SER A 266 -24.88 1.75 13.31
N SER A 267 -23.66 2.11 12.92
CA SER A 267 -23.04 3.39 13.26
C SER A 267 -22.75 4.18 11.98
N GLU A 268 -23.30 5.39 11.87
CA GLU A 268 -22.92 6.33 10.81
C GLU A 268 -21.54 6.91 11.13
N VAL A 269 -20.64 6.86 10.14
CA VAL A 269 -19.29 7.39 10.24
C VAL A 269 -18.89 8.08 8.94
N ILE A 270 -17.87 8.95 9.01
CA ILE A 270 -17.26 9.57 7.85
C ILE A 270 -15.90 8.90 7.61
N ALA A 271 -15.69 8.38 6.41
CA ALA A 271 -14.36 8.09 5.91
C ALA A 271 -13.80 9.37 5.28
N SER A 272 -12.75 9.91 5.86
CA SER A 272 -12.08 11.12 5.38
C SER A 272 -10.61 10.89 5.07
N PHE A 273 -10.17 11.25 3.88
CA PHE A 273 -8.79 11.06 3.44
C PHE A 273 -8.29 12.28 2.69
N ARG A 274 -7.00 12.57 2.86
CA ARG A 274 -6.25 13.45 1.98
C ARG A 274 -5.49 12.60 0.99
N MET A 275 -5.63 12.94 -0.29
CA MET A 275 -4.82 12.42 -1.38
C MET A 275 -3.96 13.54 -1.94
N SER A 276 -2.64 13.36 -1.92
CA SER A 276 -1.67 14.31 -2.48
C SER A 276 -0.92 13.67 -3.64
N THR A 277 -0.66 14.45 -4.68
CA THR A 277 0.16 14.05 -5.83
C THR A 277 1.46 14.83 -5.85
N PHE A 278 2.55 14.17 -6.22
CA PHE A 278 3.88 14.77 -6.25
C PHE A 278 4.65 14.35 -7.49
N THR A 279 5.56 15.22 -7.92
CA THR A 279 6.60 14.90 -8.91
C THR A 279 7.99 15.02 -8.29
N VAL A 280 8.95 14.28 -8.85
CA VAL A 280 10.34 14.35 -8.41
C VAL A 280 10.90 15.75 -8.75
N ARG A 281 11.57 16.40 -7.79
CA ARG A 281 12.25 17.67 -8.03
C ARG A 281 13.40 17.48 -9.01
N ALA A 282 13.56 18.44 -9.90
CA ALA A 282 14.72 18.53 -10.80
C ALA A 282 16.00 18.84 -10.02
#